data_AF-A0A670JWT5-F1
#
_entry.id   AF-A0A670JWT5-F1
#
_cell.length_a   1.000
_cell.length_b   1.000
_cell.length_c   1.000
_cell.angle_alpha   90.00
_cell.angle_beta   90.00
_cell.angle_gamma   90.00
#
_symmetry.space_group_name_H-M   'P 1'
#
loop_
_entity.id
_entity.type
_entity.pdbx_description
1 polymer ?
#
loop_
_entity_poly.entity_id
_entity_poly.type
_entity_poly.pdbx_seq_one_letter_code
_entity_poly.pdbx_strand_id
1 'polypeptide(L)' 'LPRGLTKALKKLDDYLRNPLPEEIDASSTEVEKVSKRKFLDGDELTLADCNLLPKLHVVKEDFPLRKYLHH' A
#
# COMPACT_ATOMS: atom_id res chain seq x y z
N LEU A 1 15.81 2.52 -7.40
CA LEU A 1 14.95 1.32 -7.35
C LEU A 1 14.86 0.73 -8.75
N PRO A 2 14.86 -0.61 -8.91
CA PRO A 2 14.55 -1.25 -10.18
C PRO A 2 13.20 -0.73 -10.72
N ARG A 3 13.13 -0.40 -12.01
CA ARG A 3 11.92 0.17 -12.63
C ARG A 3 10.66 -0.69 -12.41
N GLY A 4 10.82 -2.01 -12.37
CA GLY A 4 9.73 -2.94 -12.06
C GLY A 4 9.19 -2.83 -10.63
N LEU A 5 10.08 -2.64 -9.65
CA LEU A 5 9.71 -2.49 -8.24
C LEU A 5 8.98 -1.17 -8.01
N THR A 6 9.46 -0.06 -8.57
CA THR A 6 8.78 1.24 -8.46
C THR A 6 7.36 1.20 -9.05
N LYS A 7 7.18 0.49 -10.17
CA LYS A 7 5.86 0.31 -10.80
C LYS A 7 4.92 -0.53 -9.92
N ALA A 8 5.44 -1.59 -9.29
CA ALA A 8 4.66 -2.41 -8.37
C ALA A 8 4.24 -1.64 -7.11
N LEU A 9 5.17 -0.87 -6.51
CA LEU A 9 4.88 -0.03 -5.36
C LEU A 9 3.86 1.07 -5.68
N LYS A 10 3.94 1.69 -6.86
CA LYS A 10 2.94 2.66 -7.30
C LYS A 10 1.55 2.03 -7.43
N LYS A 11 1.44 0.84 -8.05
CA LYS A 11 0.15 0.13 -8.13
C LYS A 11 -0.43 -0.20 -6.75
N LEU A 12 0.43 -0.55 -5.80
CA LEU A 12 0.01 -0.82 -4.43
C LEU A 12 -0.48 0.46 -3.72
N ASP A 13 0.23 1.58 -3.90
CA ASP A 13 -0.18 2.89 -3.38
C ASP A 13 -1.54 3.31 -3.97
N ASP A 14 -1.72 3.15 -5.27
CA ASP A 14 -2.99 3.42 -5.96
C ASP A 14 -4.12 2.52 -5.41
N TYR A 15 -3.85 1.23 -5.16
CA TYR A 15 -4.83 0.30 -4.57
C TYR A 15 -5.24 0.70 -3.15
N LEU A 16 -4.28 1.04 -2.29
CA LEU A 16 -4.54 1.41 -0.90
C LEU A 16 -5.25 2.76 -0.77
N ARG A 17 -5.08 3.66 -1.74
CA ARG A 17 -5.74 4.97 -1.75
C ARG A 17 -7.16 4.93 -2.29
N ASN A 18 -7.47 3.97 -3.16
CA ASN A 18 -8.81 3.83 -3.71
C ASN A 18 -9.73 3.16 -2.68
N PRO A 19 -10.89 3.77 -2.36
CA PRO A 19 -11.86 3.18 -1.44
C PRO A 19 -12.37 1.83 -1.95
N LEU A 20 -12.57 0.88 -1.03
CA LEU A 20 -13.26 -0.38 -1.32
C LEU A 20 -14.75 -0.14 -1.50
N PRO A 21 -15.48 -0.97 -2.27
CA PRO A 21 -16.92 -0.81 -2.47
C PRO A 21 -17.74 -0.69 -1.18
N GLU A 22 -17.30 -1.32 -0.10
CA GLU A 22 -17.93 -1.26 1.22
C GLU A 22 -17.73 0.11 1.91
N GLU A 23 -16.68 0.85 1.53
CA GLU A 23 -16.41 2.21 1.99
C GLU A 23 -17.18 3.26 1.18
N ILE A 24 -17.78 2.87 0.04
CA ILE A 24 -18.48 3.76 -0.89
C ILE A 24 -19.94 3.90 -0.48
N ASP A 25 -20.35 5.10 -0.07
CA ASP A 25 -21.76 5.40 0.20
C ASP A 25 -22.42 5.93 -1.07
N ALA A 26 -23.20 5.06 -1.73
CA ALA A 26 -23.93 5.37 -2.95
C ALA A 26 -24.94 6.53 -2.83
N SER A 27 -25.29 6.94 -1.60
CA SER A 27 -26.17 8.09 -1.33
C SER A 27 -25.40 9.37 -0.97
N SER A 28 -24.07 9.32 -0.84
CA SER A 28 -23.27 10.45 -0.41
C SER A 28 -22.82 11.30 -1.61
N THR A 29 -23.09 12.61 -1.54
CA THR A 29 -22.59 13.59 -2.53
C THR A 29 -21.13 13.98 -2.30
N GLU A 30 -20.52 13.50 -1.22
CA GLU A 30 -19.10 13.70 -0.94
C GLU A 30 -18.27 12.87 -1.93
N VAL A 31 -17.52 13.55 -2.80
CA VAL A 31 -16.51 12.91 -3.66
C VAL A 31 -15.55 12.15 -2.76
N GLU A 32 -15.58 10.82 -2.78
CA GLU A 32 -14.84 9.97 -1.84
C GLU A 32 -13.36 10.35 -1.73
N LYS A 33 -13.01 10.88 -0.55
CA LYS A 33 -11.67 11.39 -0.23
C LYS A 33 -10.85 10.28 0.40
N VAL A 34 -10.27 9.43 -0.44
CA VAL A 34 -9.24 8.44 -0.08
C VAL A 34 -9.74 7.34 0.88
N SER A 35 -9.38 6.09 0.62
CA SER A 35 -9.67 4.98 1.54
C SER A 35 -9.11 5.27 2.95
N LYS A 36 -9.86 4.87 3.98
CA LYS A 36 -9.46 5.03 5.39
C LYS A 36 -9.04 3.71 6.03
N ARG A 37 -9.12 2.62 5.29
CA ARG A 37 -8.79 1.27 5.78
C ARG A 37 -7.34 1.16 6.25
N LYS A 38 -7.13 0.39 7.32
CA LYS A 38 -5.80 0.21 7.92
C LYS A 38 -4.93 -0.82 7.18
N PHE A 39 -5.55 -1.81 6.55
CA PHE A 39 -4.91 -2.97 5.92
C PHE A 39 -5.43 -3.19 4.50
N LEU A 40 -4.89 -4.19 3.80
CA LEU A 40 -5.15 -4.37 2.36
C LEU A 40 -6.64 -4.46 2.01
N ASP A 41 -7.39 -5.19 2.84
CA ASP A 41 -8.78 -5.56 2.58
C ASP A 41 -9.76 -5.00 3.63
N GLY A 42 -9.30 -4.08 4.50
CA GLY A 42 -10.16 -3.49 5.53
C GLY A 42 -9.39 -3.05 6.77
N ASP A 43 -10.07 -3.03 7.91
CA ASP A 43 -9.49 -2.60 9.20
C ASP A 43 -8.90 -3.75 10.02
N GLU A 44 -9.04 -4.99 9.56
CA GLU A 44 -8.49 -6.19 10.20
C GLU A 44 -7.33 -6.79 9.39
N LEU A 45 -6.38 -7.42 10.08
CA LEU A 45 -5.28 -8.13 9.45
C LEU A 45 -5.77 -9.42 8.81
N THR A 46 -5.37 -9.63 7.55
CA THR A 46 -5.68 -10.83 6.78
C THR A 46 -4.41 -11.58 6.37
N LEU A 47 -4.59 -12.76 5.77
CA LEU A 47 -3.47 -13.53 5.19
C LEU A 47 -2.75 -12.77 4.07
N ALA A 48 -3.44 -11.88 3.35
CA ALA A 48 -2.82 -11.05 2.32
C ALA A 48 -1.77 -10.11 2.94
N ASP A 49 -2.07 -9.51 4.09
CA ASP A 49 -1.16 -8.63 4.82
C ASP A 49 0.05 -9.40 5.33
N CYS A 50 -0.15 -10.58 5.92
CA CYS A 50 0.94 -11.43 6.40
C CYS A 50 1.94 -11.80 5.28
N ASN A 51 1.49 -11.92 4.04
CA ASN A 51 2.34 -12.23 2.90
C ASN A 51 3.11 -10.99 2.38
N LEU A 52 2.51 -9.80 2.48
CA LEU A 52 3.04 -8.59 1.86
C LEU A 52 3.84 -7.71 2.84
N LEU A 53 3.40 -7.57 4.09
CA LEU A 53 4.03 -6.70 5.08
C LEU A 53 5.50 -7.07 5.34
N PRO A 54 5.88 -8.36 5.49
CA PRO A 54 7.30 -8.71 5.66
C PRO A 54 8.15 -8.31 4.45
N LYS A 55 7.62 -8.45 3.23
CA LYS A 55 8.32 -8.09 1.99
C LYS A 55 8.52 -6.59 1.87
N LEU A 56 7.51 -5.79 2.23
CA LEU A 56 7.59 -4.34 2.26
C LEU A 56 8.55 -3.84 3.33
N HIS A 57 8.57 -4.48 4.51
CA HIS A 57 9.50 -4.13 5.58
C HIS A 57 10.96 -4.31 5.14
N VAL A 58 11.30 -5.45 4.54
CA VAL A 58 12.65 -5.69 3.99
C VAL A 58 13.04 -4.63 2.97
N VAL A 59 12.14 -4.29 2.02
CA VAL A 59 12.42 -3.23 1.03
C VAL A 59 12.62 -1.86 1.71
N LYS A 60 11.86 -1.55 2.75
CA LYS A 60 11.94 -0.27 3.47
C LYS A 60 13.25 -0.14 4.25
N GLU A 61 13.72 -1.20 4.90
CA GLU A 61 14.94 -1.19 5.72
C GLU A 61 16.21 -1.33 4.87
N ASP A 62 16.21 -2.22 3.87
CA ASP A 62 17.40 -2.49 3.05
C ASP A 62 17.70 -1.36 2.06
N PHE A 63 16.67 -0.65 1.60
CA PHE A 63 16.86 0.38 0.58
C PHE A 63 17.64 1.62 1.05
N PRO A 64 17.34 2.24 2.21
CA PRO A 64 18.16 3.31 2.74
C PRO A 64 19.60 2.83 3.00
N LEU A 65 19.79 1.65 3.59
CA LEU A 65 21.14 1.11 3.86
C LEU A 65 21.98 0.94 2.58
N ARG A 66 21.39 0.44 1.49
CA ARG A 66 22.08 0.33 0.20
C ARG A 66 22.46 1.70 -0.39
N LYS A 67 21.69 2.76 -0.13
CA LYS A 67 22.06 4.12 -0.57
C LYS A 67 23.32 4.63 0.13
N TYR A 68 23.56 4.21 1.38
CA TYR A 68 24.73 4.60 2.16
C TYR A 68 25.96 3.73 1.92
N LEU A 69 25.80 2.52 1.37
CA LEU A 69 26.90 1.57 1.10
C LEU A 69 27.61 1.78 -0.26
N HIS A 70 27.10 2.66 -1.12
CA HIS A 70 27.68 2.95 -2.44
C HIS A 70 28.48 4.27 -2.50
N HIS A 71 29.01 4.73 -1.36
CA HIS A 71 29.99 5.82 -1.29
C HIS A 71 31.39 5.28 -0.99
#